data_AF-A0A965PCK6-F1
#
_entry.id   AF-A0A965PCK6-F1
#
_cell.length_a   1.000
_cell.length_b   1.000
_cell.length_c   1.000
_cell.angle_alpha   90.00
_cell.angle_beta   90.00
_cell.angle_gamma   90.00
#
_symmetry.space_group_name_H-M   'P 1'
#
loop_
_entity.id
_entity.type
_entity.pdbx_description
1 polymer ?
#
loop_
_entity_poly.entity_id
_entity_poly.type
_entity_poly.pdbx_seq_one_letter_code
_entity_poly.pdbx_strand_id
1 'polypeptide(L)'
;MSEPKIRRKFKAVPITLSTSSAAATTLRWDDVAGGALEMGTVSTNATTIQVWASDATTGTFGRLYKVDGSAADITLAPSTTDARVYALPDETYGCGAIKLVCLQPAATAAACIVTMKS
;
A
#
# COMPACT_ATOMS: atom_id res chain seq x y z
N MET A 1 -27.88 -27.24 -0.88
CA MET A 1 -28.42 -25.88 -1.12
C MET A 1 -27.24 -24.92 -1.04
N SER A 2 -26.83 -24.27 -2.12
CA SER A 2 -25.71 -23.30 -2.07
C SER A 2 -26.21 -22.00 -1.48
N GLU A 3 -25.70 -21.66 -0.30
CA GLU A 3 -26.06 -20.43 0.40
C GLU A 3 -25.61 -19.20 -0.40
N PRO A 4 -26.46 -18.18 -0.58
CA PRO A 4 -26.09 -16.97 -1.31
C PRO A 4 -25.01 -16.22 -0.52
N LYS A 5 -23.80 -16.18 -1.09
CA LYS A 5 -22.63 -15.56 -0.47
C LYS A 5 -22.62 -14.06 -0.77
N ILE A 6 -23.04 -13.23 0.18
CA ILE A 6 -22.85 -11.77 0.11
C ILE A 6 -21.35 -11.49 0.25
N ARG A 7 -20.73 -10.88 -0.77
CA ARG A 7 -19.30 -10.54 -0.77
C ARG A 7 -19.12 -9.03 -0.93
N ARG A 8 -18.29 -8.46 -0.07
CA ARG A 8 -17.68 -7.15 -0.24
C ARG A 8 -17.00 -7.02 -1.60
N LYS A 9 -17.07 -5.84 -2.22
CA LYS A 9 -16.46 -5.55 -3.51
C LYS A 9 -14.94 -5.72 -3.37
N PHE A 10 -14.34 -6.26 -4.43
CA PHE A 10 -12.91 -6.45 -4.53
C PHE A 10 -12.39 -5.58 -5.67
N LYS A 11 -11.27 -4.91 -5.44
CA LYS A 11 -10.59 -4.11 -6.46
C LYS A 11 -9.10 -4.35 -6.40
N ALA A 12 -8.49 -4.64 -7.55
CA ALA A 12 -7.05 -4.69 -7.72
C ALA A 12 -6.63 -3.45 -8.51
N VAL A 13 -5.70 -2.66 -7.98
CA VAL A 13 -5.19 -1.45 -8.63
C VAL A 13 -3.68 -1.60 -8.83
N PRO A 14 -3.19 -1.54 -10.08
CA PRO A 14 -1.76 -1.51 -10.33
C PRO A 14 -1.19 -0.17 -9.86
N ILE A 15 -0.05 -0.23 -9.20
CA ILE A 15 0.71 0.93 -8.77
C ILE A 15 2.17 0.79 -9.17
N THR A 16 2.85 1.93 -9.20
CA THR A 16 4.30 1.99 -9.39
C THR A 16 4.93 2.56 -8.13
N LEU A 17 5.89 1.83 -7.55
CA LEU A 17 6.65 2.34 -6.41
C LEU A 17 7.59 3.47 -6.84
N SER A 18 7.65 4.51 -6.02
CA SER A 18 8.54 5.66 -6.19
C SER A 18 9.26 5.96 -4.87
N THR A 19 10.41 6.63 -4.96
CA THR A 19 11.12 7.21 -3.82
C THR A 19 10.52 8.53 -3.35
N SER A 20 9.56 9.09 -4.09
CA SER A 20 8.88 10.34 -3.75
C SER A 20 7.37 10.16 -3.69
N SER A 21 6.76 10.70 -2.64
CA SER A 21 5.30 10.77 -2.51
C SER A 21 4.66 11.63 -3.61
N ALA A 22 5.40 12.55 -4.24
CA ALA A 22 4.89 13.34 -5.37
C ALA A 22 4.68 12.49 -6.64
N ALA A 23 5.54 11.50 -6.86
CA ALA A 23 5.52 10.64 -8.05
C ALA A 23 4.86 9.27 -7.81
N ALA A 24 4.60 8.89 -6.56
CA ALA A 24 3.90 7.65 -6.22
C ALA A 24 2.41 7.71 -6.64
N THR A 25 1.87 6.56 -7.06
CA THR A 25 0.46 6.42 -7.45
C THR A 25 -0.47 6.73 -6.28
N THR A 26 -1.40 7.67 -6.47
CA THR A 26 -2.47 7.93 -5.50
C THR A 26 -3.51 6.83 -5.55
N LEU A 27 -3.78 6.22 -4.40
CA LEU A 27 -4.86 5.26 -4.21
C LEU A 27 -6.02 5.95 -3.46
N ARG A 28 -7.19 5.91 -4.08
CA ARG A 28 -8.44 6.34 -3.43
C ARG A 28 -8.83 5.30 -2.38
N TRP A 29 -9.02 5.73 -1.13
CA TRP A 29 -9.14 4.85 0.04
C TRP A 29 -10.39 5.09 0.89
N ASP A 30 -11.24 6.06 0.51
CA ASP A 30 -12.57 6.23 1.08
C ASP A 30 -13.40 4.96 0.85
N ASP A 31 -13.89 4.37 1.94
CA ASP A 31 -14.65 3.12 1.99
C ASP A 31 -13.84 1.82 1.84
N VAL A 32 -12.52 1.84 2.11
CA VAL A 32 -11.70 0.62 2.14
C VAL A 32 -11.45 0.18 3.58
N ALA A 33 -11.86 -1.06 3.91
CA ALA A 33 -11.66 -1.62 5.25
C ALA A 33 -10.25 -2.21 5.46
N GLY A 34 -9.49 -2.37 4.39
CA GLY A 34 -8.13 -2.91 4.40
C GLY A 34 -7.71 -3.38 3.01
N GLY A 35 -6.44 -3.78 2.91
CA GLY A 35 -5.88 -4.27 1.66
C GLY A 35 -4.56 -4.97 1.82
N ALA A 36 -4.03 -5.47 0.71
CA ALA A 36 -2.71 -6.06 0.65
C ALA A 36 -1.96 -5.56 -0.59
N LEU A 37 -0.67 -5.31 -0.41
CA LEU A 37 0.29 -4.99 -1.46
C LEU A 37 0.92 -6.29 -1.95
N GLU A 38 0.60 -6.67 -3.18
CA GLU A 38 1.29 -7.72 -3.91
C GLU A 38 2.47 -7.11 -4.67
N MET A 39 3.67 -7.62 -4.37
CA MET A 39 4.91 -7.26 -5.03
C MET A 39 5.49 -8.48 -5.73
N GLY A 40 5.99 -8.30 -6.95
CA GLY A 40 6.83 -9.29 -7.62
C GLY A 40 8.18 -9.44 -6.92
N THR A 41 9.18 -9.88 -7.67
CA THR A 41 10.56 -9.89 -7.17
C THR A 41 11.09 -8.47 -7.04
N VAL A 42 11.82 -8.20 -5.96
CA VAL A 42 12.36 -6.87 -5.64
C VAL A 42 13.75 -7.01 -5.02
N SER A 43 14.57 -5.98 -5.17
CA SER A 43 15.90 -5.92 -4.55
C SER A 43 15.81 -6.20 -3.04
N THR A 44 16.73 -7.02 -2.52
CA THR A 44 16.83 -7.30 -1.08
C THR A 44 17.17 -6.07 -0.25
N ASN A 45 17.61 -4.98 -0.89
CA ASN A 45 17.89 -3.71 -0.24
C ASN A 45 16.63 -2.87 0.03
N ALA A 46 15.46 -3.30 -0.47
CA ALA A 46 14.18 -2.65 -0.22
C ALA A 46 13.54 -3.23 1.03
N THR A 47 13.85 -2.62 2.17
CA THR A 47 13.47 -3.16 3.49
C THR A 47 12.17 -2.58 4.05
N THR A 48 11.69 -1.46 3.50
CA THR A 48 10.52 -0.75 4.01
C THR A 48 9.70 -0.11 2.90
N ILE A 49 8.37 -0.13 3.04
CA ILE A 49 7.45 0.73 2.29
C ILE A 49 6.82 1.71 3.28
N GLN A 50 6.96 2.98 2.97
CA GLN A 50 6.30 4.05 3.69
C GLN A 50 4.88 4.21 3.21
N VAL A 51 3.98 4.37 4.17
CA VAL A 51 2.58 4.69 3.91
C VAL A 51 2.40 6.18 4.12
N TRP A 52 1.88 6.84 3.10
CA TRP A 52 1.55 8.26 3.13
C TRP A 52 0.04 8.42 2.94
N ALA A 53 -0.59 9.29 3.72
CA ALA A 53 -2.04 9.45 3.75
C ALA A 53 -2.45 10.92 3.58
N SER A 54 -3.68 11.11 3.11
CA SER A 54 -4.35 12.39 2.92
C SER A 54 -5.86 12.19 3.10
N ASP A 55 -6.59 13.26 3.39
CA ASP A 55 -8.06 13.28 3.42
C ASP A 55 -8.67 13.27 2.00
N ALA A 56 -7.92 13.76 1.01
CA ALA A 56 -8.33 13.82 -0.39
C ALA A 56 -7.25 13.30 -1.35
N THR A 57 -7.67 12.89 -2.56
CA THR A 57 -6.78 12.36 -3.61
C THR A 57 -5.85 13.41 -4.22
N THR A 58 -6.17 14.70 -4.08
CA THR A 58 -5.39 15.85 -4.57
C THR A 58 -4.81 16.71 -3.44
N GLY A 59 -4.81 16.20 -2.20
CA GLY A 59 -4.34 16.92 -1.01
C GLY A 59 -2.84 16.83 -0.77
N THR A 60 -2.41 17.42 0.35
CA THR A 60 -1.05 17.25 0.87
C THR A 60 -0.95 15.91 1.58
N PHE A 61 0.01 15.09 1.18
CA PHE A 61 0.23 13.78 1.80
C PHE A 61 1.22 13.91 2.95
N GLY A 62 0.84 13.38 4.12
CA GLY A 62 1.72 13.20 5.28
C GLY A 62 2.08 11.73 5.45
N ARG A 63 3.26 11.44 6.01
CA ARG A 63 3.61 10.06 6.38
C ARG A 63 2.70 9.60 7.53
N LEU A 64 2.18 8.39 7.42
CA LEU A 64 1.26 7.82 8.40
C LEU A 64 2.03 7.34 9.64
N TYR A 65 1.55 7.75 10.80
CA TYR A 65 2.08 7.33 12.10
C TYR A 65 0.98 6.67 12.91
N LYS A 66 1.39 5.76 13.78
CA LYS A 66 0.52 5.10 14.75
C LYS A 66 0.27 6.03 15.93
N VAL A 67 -0.69 5.64 16.77
CA VAL A 67 -1.03 6.32 18.03
C VAL A 67 0.17 6.47 18.99
N ASP A 68 1.14 5.55 18.93
CA ASP A 68 2.36 5.61 19.75
C ASP A 68 3.47 6.51 19.17
N GLY A 69 3.22 7.17 18.02
CA GLY A 69 4.19 8.04 17.35
C GLY A 69 5.22 7.29 16.50
N SER A 70 5.14 5.97 16.36
CA SER A 70 5.95 5.20 15.42
C SER A 70 5.36 5.22 14.00
N ALA A 71 6.20 5.04 12.97
CA ALA A 71 5.71 5.04 11.59
C ALA A 71 4.88 3.79 11.28
N ALA A 72 3.74 3.97 10.60
CA ALA A 72 2.89 2.88 10.13
C ALA A 72 3.42 2.31 8.79
N ASP A 73 4.71 1.99 8.76
CA ASP A 73 5.39 1.45 7.58
C ASP A 73 5.23 -0.07 7.48
N ILE A 74 5.33 -0.59 6.26
CA ILE A 74 5.42 -2.03 5.99
C ILE A 74 6.89 -2.42 6.02
N THR A 75 7.26 -3.32 6.93
CA THR A 75 8.58 -3.95 6.91
C THR A 75 8.58 -5.08 5.88
N LEU A 76 9.53 -5.04 4.94
CA LEU A 76 9.62 -6.00 3.85
C LEU A 76 10.56 -7.15 4.20
N ALA A 77 10.20 -8.33 3.72
CA ALA A 77 11.09 -9.48 3.58
C ALA A 77 11.31 -9.71 2.07
N PRO A 78 12.06 -8.79 1.40
CA PRO A 78 12.19 -8.79 -0.05
C PRO A 78 12.82 -10.08 -0.57
N SER A 79 12.40 -10.51 -1.76
CA SER A 79 12.96 -11.66 -2.44
C SER A 79 13.21 -11.34 -3.91
N THR A 80 14.33 -11.83 -4.43
CA THR A 80 14.66 -11.76 -5.87
C THR A 80 14.15 -12.98 -6.64
N THR A 81 13.57 -13.96 -5.95
CA THR A 81 13.09 -15.23 -6.53
C THR A 81 11.58 -15.44 -6.40
N ASP A 82 10.96 -14.87 -5.36
CA ASP A 82 9.55 -15.09 -5.05
C ASP A 82 8.80 -13.76 -4.96
N ALA A 83 7.56 -13.75 -5.44
CA ALA A 83 6.62 -12.69 -5.13
C ALA A 83 6.24 -12.73 -3.64
N ARG A 84 5.92 -11.56 -3.08
CA ARG A 84 5.52 -11.41 -1.68
C ARG A 84 4.27 -10.54 -1.60
N VAL A 85 3.36 -10.93 -0.71
CA VAL A 85 2.14 -10.16 -0.43
C VAL A 85 2.22 -9.67 1.01
N TYR A 86 2.06 -8.36 1.18
CA TYR A 86 2.12 -7.70 2.47
C TYR A 86 0.77 -7.11 2.82
N ALA A 87 0.28 -7.39 4.02
CA ALA A 87 -0.91 -6.71 4.53
C ALA A 87 -0.61 -5.21 4.70
N LEU A 88 -1.58 -4.37 4.35
CA LEU A 88 -1.51 -2.95 4.66
C LEU A 88 -1.80 -2.74 6.17
N PRO A 89 -1.17 -1.74 6.79
CA PRO A 89 -1.38 -1.43 8.19
C PRO A 89 -2.82 -1.00 8.45
N ASP A 90 -3.35 -1.41 9.61
CA ASP A 90 -4.71 -1.06 10.06
C ASP A 90 -4.88 0.46 10.22
N GLU A 91 -3.78 1.19 10.45
CA GLU A 91 -3.76 2.65 10.52
C GLU A 91 -4.20 3.33 9.21
N THR A 92 -4.23 2.60 8.09
CA THR A 92 -4.81 3.10 6.84
C THR A 92 -6.33 3.23 6.89
N TYR A 93 -6.98 2.60 7.88
CA TYR A 93 -8.41 2.74 8.10
C TYR A 93 -8.78 4.18 8.46
N GLY A 94 -9.77 4.72 7.76
CA GLY A 94 -10.22 6.11 7.92
C GLY A 94 -9.41 7.14 7.12
N CYS A 95 -8.38 6.72 6.38
CA CYS A 95 -7.72 7.58 5.39
C CYS A 95 -8.61 7.79 4.16
N GLY A 96 -8.63 8.99 3.57
CA GLY A 96 -9.37 9.25 2.33
C GLY A 96 -8.60 8.84 1.08
N ALA A 97 -7.27 9.00 1.11
CA ALA A 97 -6.37 8.54 0.07
C ALA A 97 -5.02 8.13 0.67
N ILE A 98 -4.37 7.14 0.06
CA ILE A 98 -3.03 6.71 0.44
C ILE A 98 -2.07 6.66 -0.74
N LYS A 99 -0.76 6.68 -0.44
CA LYS A 99 0.35 6.44 -1.36
C LYS A 99 1.35 5.50 -0.71
N LEU A 100 1.94 4.64 -1.52
CA LEU A 100 2.98 3.70 -1.11
C LEU A 100 4.31 4.14 -1.72
N VAL A 101 5.30 4.40 -0.86
CA VAL A 101 6.59 4.99 -1.24
C VAL A 101 7.71 4.06 -0.77
N CYS A 102 8.64 3.73 -1.65
CA CYS A 102 9.84 2.97 -1.30
C CYS A 102 11.06 3.88 -1.41
N LEU A 103 11.70 4.23 -0.29
CA LEU A 103 12.90 5.09 -0.28
C LEU A 103 14.17 4.38 -0.80
N GLN A 104 14.04 3.23 -1.45
CA GLN A 104 15.13 2.50 -2.06
C GLN A 104 15.06 2.64 -3.60
N PRO A 105 16.01 3.36 -4.23
CA PRO A 105 16.09 3.45 -5.69
C PRO A 105 16.02 2.10 -6.40
N ALA A 106 16.61 1.04 -5.84
CA ALA A 106 16.60 -0.30 -6.41
C ALA A 106 15.22 -0.99 -6.45
N ALA A 107 14.21 -0.45 -5.77
CA ALA A 107 12.82 -0.89 -5.84
C ALA A 107 11.89 0.12 -6.54
N THR A 108 12.46 1.23 -7.00
CA THR A 108 11.72 2.22 -7.79
C THR A 108 11.29 1.59 -9.10
N ALA A 109 10.08 1.91 -9.56
CA ALA A 109 9.45 1.35 -10.75
C ALA A 109 9.05 -0.14 -10.67
N ALA A 110 9.14 -0.78 -9.50
CA ALA A 110 8.50 -2.08 -9.30
C ALA A 110 6.98 -1.94 -9.51
N ALA A 111 6.44 -2.70 -10.46
CA ALA A 111 5.00 -2.81 -10.66
C ALA A 111 4.42 -3.67 -9.53
N CYS A 112 3.50 -3.09 -8.78
CA CYS A 112 2.84 -3.77 -7.66
C CYS A 112 1.33 -3.69 -7.84
N ILE A 113 0.61 -4.58 -7.17
CA ILE A 113 -0.86 -4.56 -7.18
C ILE A 113 -1.33 -4.35 -5.76
N VAL A 114 -2.16 -3.32 -5.56
CA VAL A 114 -2.88 -3.16 -4.29
C VAL A 114 -4.26 -3.76 -4.43
N THR A 115 -4.51 -4.78 -3.63
CA THR A 115 -5.81 -5.42 -3.51
C THR A 115 -6.57 -4.78 -2.36
N MET A 116 -7.79 -4.32 -2.62
CA MET A 116 -8.65 -3.62 -1.68
C MET A 116 -9.98 -4.34 -1.57
N LYS A 117 -10.53 -4.32 -0.36
CA LYS A 117 -11.86 -4.87 -0.08
C LYS A 117 -12.75 -3.82 0.59
N SER A 118 -13.90 -3.54 -0.02
CA SER A 118 -14.94 -2.63 0.46
C SER A 118 -16.27 -3.33 0.71
#